data_AF-A0A498LHS0-F1
#
_entry.id   AF-A0A498LHS0-F1
#
_cell.length_a   1.000
_cell.length_b   1.000
_cell.length_c   1.000
_cell.angle_alpha   90.00
_cell.angle_beta   90.00
_cell.angle_gamma   90.00
#
_symmetry.space_group_name_H-M   'P 1'
#
loop_
_entity.id
_entity.type
_entity.pdbx_description
1 polymer ?
#
loop_
_entity_poly.entity_id
_entity_poly.type
_entity_poly.pdbx_seq_one_letter_code
_entity_poly.pdbx_strand_id
1 'polypeptide(L)'
;MLHLPVPGQPLYDPNYAVSVQAVKLQRRVEMYQWVEYSESRDYEENGEKKTETTYSYNTEWKSEVISSRHFDQEVGHTNPSAMAVESITVVAQDVWVGRLFLSKGLVDQITDFHTLSLQGLSVPLTNTFLTVYDDYFYHTANPRRPEVGDVRVRFAYAGLSGDGVYPGPAHKVSVVAMQQGDQLKPFETRSGDVLEILYMGELSAKEVFAKEHQLNNMKTWALRLGGWVLMFLGVSLSTRIIYTLVDWVPVLRELVSAGLKIFALCVSCSLTLLTIAAGWIFYRPLLGWAIVLLAFLPVLIAHARAPAKKNQ
;
A
#
# COMPACT_ATOMS: atom_id res chain seq x y z
N MET A 1 19.48 -35.72 -1.58
CA MET A 1 20.24 -36.26 -0.44
C MET A 1 21.42 -35.33 -0.17
N LEU A 2 21.49 -34.86 1.08
CA LEU A 2 22.30 -33.81 1.75
C LEU A 2 23.71 -33.45 1.21
N HIS A 3 23.92 -32.18 0.92
CA HIS A 3 24.80 -31.26 1.67
C HIS A 3 24.71 -29.84 1.06
N LEU A 4 24.19 -28.89 1.82
CA LEU A 4 24.31 -27.45 1.55
C LEU A 4 25.37 -26.87 2.52
N PRO A 5 26.22 -25.95 2.05
CA PRO A 5 27.22 -25.33 2.91
C PRO A 5 26.50 -24.39 3.89
N VAL A 6 26.68 -24.69 5.19
CA VAL A 6 26.43 -23.86 6.37
C VAL A 6 25.05 -23.19 6.44
N PRO A 7 24.14 -23.60 7.36
CA PRO A 7 23.01 -22.72 7.69
C PRO A 7 23.59 -21.37 8.13
N GLY A 8 23.24 -20.30 7.42
CA GLY A 8 23.74 -18.95 7.73
C GLY A 8 23.55 -18.65 9.22
N GLN A 9 24.36 -17.78 9.81
CA GLN A 9 24.18 -17.47 11.23
C GLN A 9 22.76 -16.92 11.47
N PRO A 10 22.06 -17.34 12.55
CA PRO A 10 20.75 -16.81 12.86
C PRO A 10 20.85 -15.31 13.13
N LEU A 11 19.84 -14.57 12.70
CA LEU A 11 19.74 -13.15 13.03
C LEU A 11 19.49 -13.00 14.53
N TYR A 12 20.14 -12.01 15.15
CA TYR A 12 20.13 -11.83 16.59
C TYR A 12 19.88 -10.36 16.97
N ASP A 13 18.88 -10.11 17.82
CA ASP A 13 18.71 -8.83 18.50
C ASP A 13 19.31 -8.92 19.92
N PRO A 14 20.42 -8.23 20.19
CA PRO A 14 21.10 -8.31 21.49
C PRO A 14 20.35 -7.65 22.63
N ASN A 15 19.41 -6.73 22.37
CA ASN A 15 18.70 -6.01 23.45
C ASN A 15 17.64 -6.89 24.12
N TYR A 16 17.14 -7.89 23.40
CA TYR A 16 16.08 -8.80 23.86
C TYR A 16 16.52 -10.26 23.84
N ALA A 17 17.78 -10.53 23.48
CA ALA A 17 18.33 -11.86 23.28
C ALA A 17 17.48 -12.74 22.34
N VAL A 18 16.85 -12.13 21.34
CA VAL A 18 15.99 -12.83 20.37
C VAL A 18 16.84 -13.29 19.20
N SER A 19 16.81 -14.60 18.92
CA SER A 19 17.51 -15.20 17.78
C SER A 19 16.55 -15.97 16.89
N VAL A 20 16.64 -15.78 15.57
CA VAL A 20 15.84 -16.54 14.60
C VAL A 20 16.64 -16.80 13.32
N GLN A 21 16.50 -18.02 12.80
CA GLN A 21 17.07 -18.43 11.53
C GLN A 21 16.17 -17.95 10.37
N ALA A 22 16.31 -16.69 9.94
CA ALA A 22 15.46 -16.11 8.90
C ALA A 22 16.23 -15.12 8.02
N VAL A 23 15.65 -14.75 6.88
CA VAL A 23 16.21 -13.73 5.98
C VAL A 23 16.08 -12.32 6.55
N LYS A 24 14.97 -12.02 7.24
CA LYS A 24 14.75 -10.73 7.91
C LYS A 24 14.23 -10.95 9.32
N LEU A 25 14.74 -10.16 10.26
CA LEU A 25 14.25 -10.03 11.63
C LEU A 25 13.89 -8.58 11.87
N GLN A 26 12.65 -8.32 12.26
CA GLN A 26 12.10 -7.00 12.48
C GLN A 26 11.67 -6.84 13.93
N ARG A 27 12.27 -5.86 14.61
CA ARG A 27 11.79 -5.35 15.89
C ARG A 27 10.81 -4.22 15.63
N ARG A 28 9.57 -4.38 16.09
CA ARG A 28 8.53 -3.33 16.05
C ARG A 28 8.32 -2.80 17.45
N VAL A 29 8.49 -1.49 17.59
CA VAL A 29 8.35 -0.76 18.84
C VAL A 29 7.13 0.14 18.75
N GLU A 30 6.33 0.16 19.81
CA GLU A 30 5.22 1.07 20.00
C GLU A 30 5.28 1.70 21.38
N MET A 31 4.89 2.96 21.49
CA MET A 31 4.77 3.68 22.74
C MET A 31 3.30 3.95 23.05
N TYR A 32 2.92 3.73 24.30
CA TYR A 32 1.61 4.09 24.81
C TYR A 32 1.57 5.59 25.04
N GLN A 33 0.70 6.30 24.35
CA GLN A 33 0.70 7.76 24.33
C GLN A 33 -0.67 8.32 23.97
N TRP A 34 -0.90 9.60 24.27
CA TRP A 34 -2.10 10.31 23.88
C TRP A 34 -2.19 10.52 22.37
N VAL A 35 -3.40 10.34 21.85
CA VAL A 35 -3.79 10.62 20.47
C VAL A 35 -4.98 11.57 20.52
N GLU A 36 -4.86 12.70 19.82
CA GLU A 36 -5.95 13.64 19.61
C GLU A 36 -6.71 13.30 18.33
N TYR A 37 -8.04 13.30 18.43
CA TYR A 37 -8.95 13.16 17.31
C TYR A 37 -9.82 14.42 17.22
N SER A 38 -9.92 14.99 16.01
CA SER A 38 -10.74 16.17 15.74
C SER A 38 -11.94 15.80 14.85
N GLU A 39 -13.14 16.23 15.25
CA GLU A 39 -14.34 16.16 14.41
C GLU A 39 -14.89 17.57 14.20
N SER A 40 -15.06 17.96 12.93
CA SER A 40 -15.59 19.27 12.56
C SER A 40 -16.99 19.15 11.97
N ARG A 41 -17.91 19.99 12.45
CA ARG A 41 -19.27 20.09 11.94
C ARG A 41 -19.58 21.53 11.54
N ASP A 42 -20.05 21.68 10.31
CA ASP A 42 -20.59 22.94 9.83
C ASP A 42 -22.06 23.08 10.21
N TYR A 43 -22.44 24.24 10.74
CA TYR A 43 -23.82 24.60 11.03
C TYR A 43 -24.07 26.08 10.70
N GLU A 44 -25.34 26.43 10.54
CA GLU A 44 -25.75 27.80 10.21
C GLU A 44 -26.44 28.43 11.42
N GLU A 45 -25.96 29.61 11.83
CA GLU A 45 -26.50 30.35 12.95
C GLU A 45 -26.62 31.82 12.55
N ASN A 46 -27.84 32.38 12.60
CA ASN A 46 -28.14 33.76 12.19
C ASN A 46 -27.74 34.10 10.74
N GLY A 47 -27.74 33.12 9.83
CA GLY A 47 -27.36 33.30 8.42
C GLY A 47 -25.85 33.30 8.16
N GLU A 48 -25.02 33.09 9.18
CA GLU A 48 -23.58 32.87 9.04
C GLU A 48 -23.25 31.38 9.16
N LYS A 49 -22.39 30.89 8.26
CA LYS A 49 -21.87 29.52 8.33
C LYS A 49 -20.74 29.45 9.36
N LYS A 50 -20.93 28.67 10.42
CA LYS A 50 -19.94 28.43 11.48
C LYS A 50 -19.46 26.98 11.42
N THR A 51 -18.22 26.77 11.86
CA THR A 51 -17.63 25.43 12.00
C THR A 51 -17.30 25.21 13.47
N GLU A 52 -17.93 24.22 14.08
CA GLU A 52 -17.59 23.74 15.42
C GLU A 52 -16.63 22.57 15.27
N THR A 53 -15.50 22.61 15.95
CA THR A 53 -14.54 21.49 15.99
C THR A 53 -14.47 20.97 17.41
N THR A 54 -14.73 19.67 17.58
CA THR A 54 -14.64 18.97 18.86
C THR A 54 -13.40 18.09 18.87
N TYR A 55 -12.60 18.19 19.92
CA TYR A 55 -11.41 17.37 20.13
C TYR A 55 -11.69 16.28 21.18
N SER A 56 -11.19 15.08 20.94
CA SER A 56 -11.22 13.97 21.89
C SER A 56 -9.85 13.32 22.01
N TYR A 57 -9.55 12.77 23.18
CA TYR A 57 -8.23 12.25 23.52
C TYR A 57 -8.33 10.83 24.01
N ASN A 58 -7.53 9.93 23.44
CA ASN A 58 -7.42 8.55 23.89
C ASN A 58 -5.95 8.14 23.97
N THR A 59 -5.60 7.31 24.94
CA THR A 59 -4.27 6.71 25.02
C THR A 59 -4.20 5.42 24.21
N GLU A 60 -3.25 5.35 23.29
CA GLU A 60 -3.09 4.24 22.36
C GLU A 60 -1.62 3.87 22.16
N TRP A 61 -1.39 2.64 21.72
CA TRP A 61 -0.08 2.21 21.26
C TRP A 61 0.15 2.68 19.82
N LYS A 62 1.15 3.54 19.59
CA LYS A 62 1.54 4.01 18.25
C LYS A 62 3.01 3.73 17.98
N SER A 63 3.32 3.44 16.72
CA SER A 63 4.70 3.16 16.25
C SER A 63 5.55 4.42 16.09
N GLU A 64 4.90 5.57 15.99
CA GLU A 64 5.47 6.89 15.82
C GLU A 64 5.33 7.71 17.10
N VAL A 65 6.21 8.69 17.29
CA VAL A 65 6.11 9.65 18.39
C VAL A 65 5.13 10.75 17.98
N ILE A 66 4.07 10.94 18.75
CA ILE A 66 3.09 12.00 18.55
C ILE A 66 3.44 13.17 19.47
N SER A 67 3.82 14.29 18.85
CA SER A 67 4.09 15.53 19.57
C SER A 67 2.80 16.11 20.15
N SER A 68 2.66 16.10 21.48
CA SER A 68 1.54 16.73 22.17
C SER A 68 1.55 18.26 22.15
N ARG A 69 2.63 18.89 21.65
CA ARG A 69 2.76 20.36 21.58
C ARG A 69 1.75 21.03 20.65
N HIS A 70 1.10 20.24 19.80
CA HIS A 70 0.11 20.71 18.84
C HIS A 70 -1.31 20.24 19.19
N PHE A 71 -1.50 19.65 20.37
CA PHE A 71 -2.83 19.35 20.86
C PHE A 71 -3.56 20.62 21.24
N ASP A 72 -4.86 20.66 20.95
CA ASP A 72 -5.78 21.74 21.35
C ASP A 72 -5.78 21.91 22.87
N GLN A 73 -5.73 20.78 23.60
CA GLN A 73 -5.55 20.73 25.04
C GLN A 73 -4.33 19.88 25.43
N GLU A 74 -3.15 20.52 25.46
CA GLU A 74 -1.90 19.87 25.90
C GLU A 74 -1.91 19.52 27.40
N VAL A 75 -2.52 20.36 28.25
CA VAL A 75 -2.52 20.17 29.70
C VAL A 75 -3.32 18.91 30.06
N GLY A 76 -2.63 17.91 30.62
CA GLY A 76 -3.20 16.59 30.93
C GLY A 76 -2.94 15.53 29.84
N HIS A 77 -2.45 15.93 28.66
CA HIS A 77 -2.21 15.07 27.50
C HIS A 77 -0.77 15.12 26.98
N THR A 78 0.19 15.24 27.90
CA THR A 78 1.62 15.33 27.53
C THR A 78 2.19 13.97 27.13
N ASN A 79 2.84 13.92 25.97
CA ASN A 79 3.57 12.74 25.49
C ASN A 79 5.09 12.93 25.60
N PRO A 80 5.88 11.85 25.80
CA PRO A 80 7.33 11.91 25.65
C PRO A 80 7.74 12.31 24.24
N SER A 81 8.87 13.02 24.12
CA SER A 81 9.38 13.49 22.82
C SER A 81 10.15 12.43 22.04
N ALA A 82 10.40 11.25 22.61
CA ALA A 82 11.13 10.15 22.00
C ALA A 82 10.75 8.81 22.64
N MET A 83 10.94 7.71 21.91
CA MET A 83 10.86 6.35 22.46
C MET A 83 12.25 5.92 22.97
N ALA A 84 12.29 5.16 24.07
CA ALA A 84 13.54 4.64 24.62
C ALA A 84 14.20 3.55 23.74
N VAL A 85 13.44 2.96 22.82
CA VAL A 85 13.88 1.88 21.92
C VAL A 85 13.35 2.19 20.52
N GLU A 86 14.15 1.90 19.50
CA GLU A 86 13.77 2.10 18.10
C GLU A 86 13.37 0.80 17.40
N SER A 87 12.46 0.92 16.44
CA SER A 87 12.17 -0.17 15.50
C SER A 87 13.34 -0.37 14.55
N ILE A 88 13.69 -1.63 14.25
CA ILE A 88 14.78 -1.95 13.33
C ILE A 88 14.43 -3.20 12.52
N THR A 89 14.89 -3.27 11.28
CA THR A 89 14.87 -4.49 10.48
C THR A 89 16.30 -4.88 10.15
N VAL A 90 16.71 -6.06 10.62
CA VAL A 90 17.98 -6.68 10.29
C VAL A 90 17.76 -7.64 9.13
N VAL A 91 18.62 -7.59 8.13
CA VAL A 91 18.57 -8.45 6.93
C VAL A 91 19.84 -9.30 6.90
N ALA A 92 19.71 -10.58 6.59
CA ALA A 92 20.84 -11.47 6.39
C ALA A 92 21.72 -10.98 5.24
N GLN A 93 23.04 -11.02 5.43
CA GLN A 93 24.01 -10.59 4.40
C GLN A 93 23.96 -11.50 3.18
N ASP A 94 23.94 -12.81 3.42
CA ASP A 94 23.96 -13.83 2.38
C ASP A 94 22.68 -14.66 2.43
N VAL A 95 21.93 -14.65 1.33
CA VAL A 95 20.65 -15.36 1.22
C VAL A 95 20.72 -16.33 0.06
N TRP A 96 20.45 -17.60 0.35
CA TRP A 96 20.56 -18.69 -0.59
C TRP A 96 19.24 -19.44 -0.73
N VAL A 97 18.91 -19.83 -1.96
CA VAL A 97 17.87 -20.83 -2.25
C VAL A 97 18.57 -22.03 -2.85
N GLY A 98 18.71 -23.09 -2.05
CA GLY A 98 19.58 -24.20 -2.40
C GLY A 98 21.02 -23.72 -2.58
N ARG A 99 21.55 -23.78 -3.81
CA ARG A 99 22.92 -23.34 -4.15
C ARG A 99 22.96 -21.98 -4.84
N LEU A 100 21.82 -21.31 -4.95
CA LEU A 100 21.67 -20.09 -5.73
C LEU A 100 21.58 -18.89 -4.79
N PHE A 101 22.50 -17.95 -4.95
CA PHE A 101 22.56 -16.70 -4.22
C PHE A 101 21.50 -15.73 -4.74
N LEU A 102 20.73 -15.13 -3.84
CA LEU A 102 19.72 -14.13 -4.18
C LEU A 102 20.34 -12.74 -4.26
N SER A 103 20.02 -12.00 -5.33
CA SER A 103 20.28 -10.56 -5.40
C SER A 103 19.54 -9.80 -4.31
N LYS A 104 19.99 -8.58 -4.04
CA LYS A 104 19.29 -7.65 -3.14
C LYS A 104 17.83 -7.42 -3.57
N GLY A 105 17.55 -7.29 -4.87
CA GLY A 105 16.19 -7.09 -5.39
C GLY A 105 15.24 -8.25 -5.07
N LEU A 106 15.73 -9.49 -5.08
CA LEU A 106 14.97 -10.66 -4.66
C LEU A 106 14.78 -10.72 -3.14
N VAL A 107 15.83 -10.39 -2.36
CA VAL A 107 15.75 -10.33 -0.89
C VAL A 107 14.76 -9.24 -0.44
N ASP A 108 14.73 -8.10 -1.12
CA ASP A 108 13.83 -7.00 -0.81
C ASP A 108 12.35 -7.41 -0.98
N GLN A 109 12.04 -8.29 -1.93
CA GLN A 109 10.70 -8.86 -2.16
C GLN A 109 10.23 -9.85 -1.07
N ILE A 110 11.12 -10.30 -0.18
CA ILE A 110 10.75 -11.12 0.99
C ILE A 110 10.14 -10.19 2.06
N THR A 111 8.84 -9.94 1.95
CA THR A 111 8.10 -9.03 2.84
C THR A 111 6.97 -9.70 3.62
N ASP A 112 6.84 -11.03 3.51
CA ASP A 112 5.87 -11.82 4.25
C ASP A 112 6.33 -12.01 5.71
N PHE A 113 6.08 -10.99 6.54
CA PHE A 113 6.48 -10.96 7.94
C PHE A 113 5.46 -11.68 8.81
N HIS A 114 5.93 -12.68 9.57
CA HIS A 114 5.17 -13.41 10.58
C HIS A 114 5.59 -12.98 11.97
N THR A 115 4.64 -12.85 12.89
CA THR A 115 4.96 -12.57 14.30
C THR A 115 5.78 -13.71 14.90
N LEU A 116 6.87 -13.36 15.57
CA LEU A 116 7.68 -14.31 16.32
C LEU A 116 7.03 -14.54 17.70
N SER A 117 6.52 -15.75 17.92
CA SER A 117 5.86 -16.12 19.18
C SER A 117 6.86 -16.19 20.32
N LEU A 118 6.70 -15.40 21.38
CA LEU A 118 7.59 -15.50 22.54
C LEU A 118 7.38 -16.78 23.36
N GLN A 119 6.27 -17.49 23.12
CA GLN A 119 5.98 -18.78 23.72
C GLN A 119 7.03 -19.81 23.27
N GLY A 120 7.78 -20.36 24.22
CA GLY A 120 8.84 -21.35 23.97
C GLY A 120 10.25 -20.76 23.81
N LEU A 121 10.40 -19.43 23.74
CA LEU A 121 11.71 -18.78 23.81
C LEU A 121 12.20 -18.74 25.27
N SER A 122 13.42 -19.22 25.49
CA SER A 122 14.11 -19.04 26.77
C SER A 122 14.65 -17.61 26.84
N VAL A 123 13.77 -16.63 27.07
CA VAL A 123 14.20 -15.25 27.26
C VAL A 123 14.96 -15.18 28.58
N PRO A 124 16.25 -14.78 28.60
CA PRO A 124 16.94 -14.51 29.85
C PRO A 124 16.34 -13.25 30.47
N LEU A 125 15.41 -13.43 31.42
CA LEU A 125 14.81 -12.35 32.20
C LEU A 125 15.81 -11.86 33.26
N THR A 126 17.00 -11.43 32.85
CA THR A 126 18.00 -10.82 33.73
C THR A 126 17.72 -9.34 34.00
N ASN A 127 16.79 -8.71 33.26
CA ASN A 127 16.39 -7.32 33.45
C ASN A 127 15.07 -7.23 34.22
N THR A 128 15.12 -6.73 35.45
CA THR A 128 13.95 -6.55 36.34
C THR A 128 12.88 -5.59 35.78
N PHE A 129 13.23 -4.79 34.77
CA PHE A 129 12.34 -3.80 34.13
C PHE A 129 11.63 -4.31 32.87
N LEU A 130 11.84 -5.57 32.48
CA LEU A 130 11.26 -6.15 31.28
C LEU A 130 10.22 -7.22 31.65
N THR A 131 8.97 -6.97 31.30
CA THR A 131 7.88 -7.92 31.49
C THR A 131 7.49 -8.55 30.15
N VAL A 132 7.40 -9.87 30.08
CA VAL A 132 6.89 -10.57 28.89
C VAL A 132 5.41 -10.87 29.10
N TYR A 133 4.57 -10.43 28.16
CA TYR A 133 3.15 -10.73 28.15
C TYR A 133 2.69 -10.90 26.69
N ASP A 134 2.02 -12.03 26.40
CA ASP A 134 1.77 -12.50 25.03
C ASP A 134 3.07 -12.54 24.21
N ASP A 135 3.09 -11.94 23.01
CA ASP A 135 4.25 -11.86 22.12
C ASP A 135 4.97 -10.50 22.19
N TYR A 136 4.84 -9.81 23.33
CA TYR A 136 5.50 -8.53 23.57
C TYR A 136 6.44 -8.58 24.76
N PHE A 137 7.55 -7.88 24.58
CA PHE A 137 8.39 -7.37 25.64
C PHE A 137 7.89 -5.98 26.04
N TYR A 138 7.56 -5.79 27.30
CA TYR A 138 7.11 -4.51 27.83
C TYR A 138 8.19 -3.89 28.72
N HIS A 139 8.48 -2.62 28.48
CA HIS A 139 9.22 -1.73 29.38
C HIS A 139 8.21 -1.04 30.28
N THR A 140 7.56 -1.81 31.15
CA THR A 140 6.58 -1.32 32.13
C THR A 140 6.51 -2.26 33.32
N ALA A 141 6.11 -1.72 34.47
CA ALA A 141 5.85 -2.49 35.68
C ALA A 141 4.57 -3.35 35.56
N ASN A 142 3.57 -2.93 34.78
CA ASN A 142 2.31 -3.67 34.63
C ASN A 142 1.72 -3.55 33.21
N PRO A 143 1.91 -4.56 32.35
CA PRO A 143 1.38 -4.55 30.97
C PRO A 143 -0.13 -4.37 30.84
N ARG A 144 -0.91 -4.67 31.89
CA ARG A 144 -2.37 -4.53 31.89
C ARG A 144 -2.85 -3.13 32.26
N ARG A 145 -1.95 -2.26 32.74
CA ARG A 145 -2.23 -0.87 33.09
C ARG A 145 -1.07 0.00 32.58
N PRO A 146 -0.92 0.13 31.25
CA PRO A 146 0.16 0.92 30.68
C PRO A 146 -0.02 2.41 31.00
N GLU A 147 1.10 3.08 31.21
CA GLU A 147 1.18 4.52 31.44
C GLU A 147 1.78 5.22 30.21
N VAL A 148 1.52 6.52 30.08
CA VAL A 148 2.03 7.29 28.94
C VAL A 148 3.56 7.29 28.97
N GLY A 149 4.15 6.85 27.87
CA GLY A 149 5.59 6.63 27.72
C GLY A 149 6.05 5.20 27.88
N ASP A 150 5.17 4.29 28.32
CA ASP A 150 5.47 2.86 28.31
C ASP A 150 5.73 2.38 26.89
N VAL A 151 6.69 1.49 26.74
CA VAL A 151 7.08 0.93 25.44
C VAL A 151 6.82 -0.57 25.41
N ARG A 152 6.24 -1.04 24.30
CA ARG A 152 6.13 -2.47 24.01
C ARG A 152 6.85 -2.81 22.71
N VAL A 153 7.45 -3.98 22.70
CA VAL A 153 8.29 -4.46 21.59
C VAL A 153 7.86 -5.85 21.19
N ARG A 154 7.60 -6.05 19.91
CA ARG A 154 7.34 -7.35 19.32
C ARG A 154 8.32 -7.63 18.19
N PHE A 155 8.55 -8.90 17.94
CA PHE A 155 9.41 -9.35 16.85
C PHE A 155 8.59 -9.97 15.73
N ALA A 156 9.03 -9.76 14.50
CA ALA A 156 8.52 -10.43 13.32
C ALA A 156 9.69 -10.91 12.47
N TYR A 157 9.49 -11.97 11.68
CA TYR A 157 10.51 -12.52 10.80
C TYR A 157 9.94 -12.78 9.41
N ALA A 158 10.79 -12.75 8.38
CA ALA A 158 10.43 -13.11 7.02
C ALA A 158 11.50 -14.00 6.38
N GLY A 159 11.05 -14.95 5.55
CA GLY A 159 11.93 -15.94 4.92
C GLY A 159 12.59 -16.87 5.95
N LEU A 160 11.78 -17.63 6.70
CA LEU A 160 12.30 -18.57 7.68
C LEU A 160 13.16 -19.65 6.99
N SER A 161 14.30 -19.97 7.58
CA SER A 161 15.27 -20.92 7.05
C SER A 161 15.60 -21.99 8.08
N GLY A 162 15.98 -23.18 7.61
CA GLY A 162 16.39 -24.32 8.43
C GLY A 162 15.27 -25.30 8.80
N ASP A 163 15.68 -26.50 9.21
CA ASP A 163 14.78 -27.61 9.58
C ASP A 163 14.34 -27.54 11.06
N GLY A 164 14.34 -26.33 11.63
CA GLY A 164 14.07 -26.09 13.05
C GLY A 164 12.62 -26.39 13.43
N VAL A 165 12.41 -26.75 14.70
CA VAL A 165 11.07 -26.95 15.29
C VAL A 165 10.38 -25.60 15.57
N TYR A 166 11.17 -24.56 15.86
CA TYR A 166 10.71 -23.23 16.21
C TYR A 166 11.35 -22.18 15.29
N PRO A 167 10.61 -21.14 14.84
CA PRO A 167 9.17 -20.91 15.03
C PRO A 167 8.27 -21.72 14.08
N GLY A 168 8.83 -22.50 13.17
CA GLY A 168 8.10 -23.33 12.22
C GLY A 168 9.01 -23.92 11.14
N PRO A 169 8.45 -24.59 10.12
CA PRO A 169 9.23 -25.15 9.02
C PRO A 169 9.78 -24.05 8.11
N ALA A 170 10.92 -24.31 7.45
CA ALA A 170 11.50 -23.41 6.46
C ALA A 170 10.47 -22.96 5.40
N HIS A 171 10.48 -21.65 5.11
CA HIS A 171 9.65 -21.08 4.07
C HIS A 171 10.20 -21.45 2.71
N LYS A 172 9.27 -21.77 1.80
CA LYS A 172 9.59 -22.08 0.41
C LYS A 172 9.32 -20.85 -0.44
N VAL A 173 10.09 -20.69 -1.51
CA VAL A 173 9.96 -19.59 -2.46
C VAL A 173 10.08 -20.09 -3.90
N SER A 174 9.37 -19.43 -4.81
CA SER A 174 9.54 -19.58 -6.25
C SER A 174 10.16 -18.32 -6.82
N VAL A 175 11.27 -18.48 -7.54
CA VAL A 175 12.08 -17.38 -8.06
C VAL A 175 12.16 -17.45 -9.59
N VAL A 176 11.98 -16.31 -10.25
CA VAL A 176 12.22 -16.12 -11.69
C VAL A 176 13.22 -14.99 -11.86
N ALA A 177 14.43 -15.34 -12.29
CA ALA A 177 15.54 -14.42 -12.48
C ALA A 177 16.54 -15.03 -13.49
N MET A 178 17.48 -14.21 -14.00
CA MET A 178 18.59 -14.74 -14.80
C MET A 178 19.62 -15.41 -13.89
N GLN A 179 19.96 -16.65 -14.19
CA GLN A 179 21.05 -17.35 -13.51
C GLN A 179 22.39 -17.04 -14.19
N GLN A 180 23.34 -16.51 -13.43
CA GLN A 180 24.73 -16.33 -13.84
C GLN A 180 25.64 -17.03 -12.83
N GLY A 181 26.05 -18.26 -13.16
CA GLY A 181 26.79 -19.11 -12.22
C GLY A 181 25.90 -19.54 -11.06
N ASP A 182 26.30 -19.20 -9.84
CA ASP A 182 25.55 -19.41 -8.60
C ASP A 182 24.67 -18.20 -8.23
N GLN A 183 24.69 -17.09 -8.99
CA GLN A 183 23.91 -15.89 -8.67
C GLN A 183 22.62 -15.81 -9.49
N LEU A 184 21.53 -15.42 -8.83
CA LEU A 184 20.28 -15.00 -9.47
C LEU A 184 20.25 -13.47 -9.56
N LYS A 185 20.16 -12.95 -10.77
CA LYS A 185 20.23 -11.53 -11.10
C LYS A 185 19.01 -11.07 -11.91
N PRO A 186 18.73 -9.75 -11.92
CA PRO A 186 17.70 -9.22 -12.78
C PRO A 186 17.99 -9.52 -14.26
N PHE A 187 16.94 -9.87 -15.01
CA PHE A 187 17.02 -10.08 -16.46
C PHE A 187 16.29 -8.95 -17.19
N GLU A 188 17.00 -8.21 -18.04
CA GLU A 188 16.38 -7.22 -18.91
C GLU A 188 15.74 -7.89 -20.13
N THR A 189 14.44 -7.69 -20.31
CA THR A 189 13.72 -8.17 -21.48
C THR A 189 13.93 -7.25 -22.67
N ARG A 190 13.64 -7.75 -23.88
CA ARG A 190 13.63 -6.91 -25.10
C ARG A 190 12.58 -5.79 -25.06
N SER A 191 11.56 -5.90 -24.21
CA SER A 191 10.54 -4.85 -24.03
C SER A 191 11.00 -3.75 -23.08
N GLY A 192 12.15 -3.89 -22.41
CA GLY A 192 12.66 -2.95 -21.42
C GLY A 192 12.17 -3.23 -19.98
N ASP A 193 11.46 -4.34 -19.77
CA ASP A 193 11.05 -4.78 -18.44
C ASP A 193 12.16 -5.58 -17.76
N VAL A 194 12.17 -5.61 -16.43
CA VAL A 194 13.12 -6.42 -15.65
C VAL A 194 12.40 -7.61 -15.04
N LEU A 195 12.87 -8.83 -15.35
CA LEU A 195 12.41 -10.06 -14.70
C LEU A 195 13.34 -10.37 -13.53
N GLU A 196 12.84 -10.03 -12.35
CA GLU A 196 13.43 -10.37 -11.05
C GLU A 196 12.26 -10.55 -10.07
N ILE A 197 11.70 -11.75 -10.02
CA ILE A 197 10.42 -12.02 -9.36
C ILE A 197 10.62 -13.08 -8.29
N LEU A 198 10.13 -12.82 -7.08
CA LEU A 198 10.07 -13.77 -5.99
C LEU A 198 8.64 -13.88 -5.46
N TYR A 199 8.12 -15.10 -5.40
CA TYR A 199 6.88 -15.42 -4.72
C TYR A 199 7.12 -16.34 -3.54
N MET A 200 6.37 -16.13 -2.46
CA MET A 200 6.30 -17.10 -1.36
C MET A 200 5.52 -18.35 -1.80
N GLY A 201 5.95 -19.50 -1.30
CA GLY A 201 5.39 -20.82 -1.60
C GLY A 201 6.01 -21.51 -2.82
N GLU A 202 5.57 -22.74 -3.04
CA GLU A 202 5.94 -23.54 -4.22
C GLU A 202 4.94 -23.26 -5.35
N LEU A 203 5.36 -22.42 -6.29
CA LEU A 203 4.65 -22.14 -7.53
C LEU A 203 5.43 -22.68 -8.72
N SER A 204 4.72 -23.30 -9.65
CA SER A 204 5.25 -23.64 -10.98
C SER A 204 5.49 -22.38 -11.80
N ALA A 205 6.37 -22.47 -12.82
CA ALA A 205 6.62 -21.37 -13.73
C ALA A 205 5.32 -20.85 -14.40
N LYS A 206 4.40 -21.75 -14.74
CA LYS A 206 3.10 -21.39 -15.33
C LYS A 206 2.26 -20.53 -14.38
N GLU A 207 2.24 -20.87 -13.10
CA GLU A 207 1.48 -20.12 -12.08
C GLU A 207 2.09 -18.74 -11.83
N VAL A 208 3.43 -18.64 -11.77
CA VAL A 208 4.12 -17.36 -11.61
C VAL A 208 3.77 -16.41 -12.76
N PHE A 209 3.93 -16.84 -14.01
CA PHE A 209 3.61 -16.00 -15.17
C PHE A 209 2.11 -15.71 -15.31
N ALA A 210 1.24 -16.64 -14.92
CA ALA A 210 -0.21 -16.39 -14.90
C ALA A 210 -0.58 -15.29 -13.89
N LYS A 211 0.02 -15.31 -12.69
CA LYS A 211 -0.15 -14.25 -11.68
C LYS A 211 0.35 -12.91 -12.19
N GLU A 212 1.55 -12.86 -12.77
CA GLU A 212 2.09 -11.62 -13.35
C GLU A 212 1.20 -11.05 -14.45
N HIS A 213 0.70 -11.91 -15.34
CA HIS A 213 -0.22 -11.48 -16.40
C HIS A 213 -1.53 -10.92 -15.83
N GLN A 214 -2.09 -11.57 -14.81
CA GLN A 214 -3.30 -11.10 -14.13
C GLN A 214 -3.07 -9.76 -13.42
N LEU A 215 -1.94 -9.60 -12.72
CA LEU A 215 -1.57 -8.34 -12.06
C LEU A 215 -1.40 -7.21 -13.07
N ASN A 216 -0.72 -7.46 -14.20
CA ASN A 216 -0.57 -6.47 -15.25
C ASN A 216 -1.91 -6.09 -15.90
N ASN A 217 -2.79 -7.07 -16.11
CA ASN A 217 -4.14 -6.81 -16.60
C ASN A 217 -4.94 -5.96 -15.59
N MET A 218 -4.92 -6.34 -14.31
CA MET A 218 -5.59 -5.61 -13.24
C MET A 218 -5.06 -4.18 -13.10
N LYS A 219 -3.74 -3.98 -13.09
CA LYS A 219 -3.09 -2.65 -13.07
C LYS A 219 -3.54 -1.81 -14.27
N THR A 220 -3.54 -2.40 -15.46
CA THR A 220 -3.98 -1.70 -16.68
C THR A 220 -5.43 -1.25 -16.57
N TRP A 221 -6.35 -2.12 -16.12
CA TRP A 221 -7.75 -1.77 -15.94
C TRP A 221 -7.98 -0.77 -14.81
N ALA A 222 -7.26 -0.90 -13.70
CA ALA A 222 -7.33 0.04 -12.57
C ALA A 222 -6.86 1.44 -12.99
N LEU A 223 -5.74 1.55 -13.71
CA LEU A 223 -5.25 2.82 -14.25
C LEU A 223 -6.21 3.42 -15.28
N ARG A 224 -6.82 2.59 -16.13
CA ARG A 224 -7.85 3.07 -17.08
C ARG A 224 -9.08 3.60 -16.38
N LEU A 225 -9.59 2.88 -15.38
CA LEU A 225 -10.74 3.31 -14.60
C LEU A 225 -10.41 4.59 -13.81
N GLY A 226 -9.27 4.61 -13.11
CA GLY A 226 -8.82 5.79 -12.37
C GLY A 226 -8.60 6.99 -13.27
N GLY A 227 -7.95 6.80 -14.43
CA GLY A 227 -7.78 7.83 -15.45
C GLY A 227 -9.10 8.36 -16.01
N TRP A 228 -10.07 7.48 -16.24
CA TRP A 228 -11.42 7.86 -16.65
C TRP A 228 -12.14 8.68 -15.56
N VAL A 229 -12.08 8.25 -14.29
CA VAL A 229 -12.67 9.01 -13.17
C VAL A 229 -12.05 10.41 -13.08
N LEU A 230 -10.72 10.52 -13.17
CA LEU A 230 -10.03 11.81 -13.17
C LEU A 230 -10.44 12.68 -14.36
N MET A 231 -10.57 12.09 -15.56
CA MET A 231 -11.05 12.79 -16.75
C MET A 231 -12.47 13.30 -16.56
N PHE A 232 -13.37 12.45 -16.05
CA PHE A 232 -14.76 12.81 -15.77
C PHE A 232 -14.85 13.94 -14.74
N LEU A 233 -14.08 13.87 -13.66
CA LEU A 233 -14.02 14.94 -12.66
C LEU A 233 -13.46 16.23 -13.27
N GLY A 234 -12.39 16.17 -14.04
CA GLY A 234 -11.81 17.34 -14.71
C GLY A 234 -12.81 18.04 -15.64
N VAL A 235 -13.49 17.28 -16.50
CA VAL A 235 -14.54 17.82 -17.39
C VAL A 235 -15.71 18.37 -16.59
N SER A 236 -16.14 17.68 -15.54
CA SER A 236 -17.26 18.10 -14.67
C SER A 236 -16.95 19.40 -13.91
N LEU A 237 -15.72 19.56 -13.42
CA LEU A 237 -15.28 20.80 -12.77
C LEU A 237 -15.19 21.95 -13.77
N SER A 238 -14.70 21.67 -14.98
CA SER A 238 -14.57 22.67 -16.05
C SER A 238 -15.94 23.18 -16.51
N THR A 239 -16.91 22.28 -16.69
CA THR A 239 -18.29 22.64 -17.06
C THR A 239 -19.00 23.38 -15.94
N ARG A 240 -18.70 23.08 -14.67
CA ARG A 240 -19.26 23.81 -13.52
C ARG A 240 -18.82 25.28 -13.48
N ILE A 241 -17.56 25.59 -13.82
CA ILE A 241 -17.08 26.98 -13.90
C ILE A 241 -17.89 27.77 -14.95
N ILE A 242 -18.11 27.19 -16.12
CA ILE A 242 -18.91 27.80 -17.18
C ILE A 242 -20.36 27.98 -16.73
N TYR A 243 -20.91 26.98 -16.04
CA TYR A 243 -22.27 27.01 -15.52
C TYR A 243 -22.50 28.15 -14.52
N THR A 244 -21.57 28.38 -13.58
CA THR A 244 -21.71 29.47 -12.60
C THR A 244 -21.81 30.87 -13.23
N LEU A 245 -21.33 31.05 -14.46
CA LEU A 245 -21.47 32.31 -15.20
C LEU A 245 -22.87 32.49 -15.83
N VAL A 246 -23.63 31.40 -16.01
CA VAL A 246 -24.93 31.37 -16.69
C VAL A 246 -26.11 31.20 -15.71
N ASP A 247 -25.81 31.04 -14.42
CA ASP A 247 -26.74 30.70 -13.33
C ASP A 247 -27.86 31.74 -13.05
N TRP A 248 -27.85 32.90 -13.73
CA TRP A 248 -28.82 33.99 -13.52
C TRP A 248 -30.21 33.72 -14.11
N VAL A 249 -30.41 32.61 -14.85
CA VAL A 249 -31.71 32.24 -15.47
C VAL A 249 -32.30 30.99 -14.79
N PRO A 250 -33.34 31.13 -13.94
CA PRO A 250 -33.87 30.06 -13.10
C PRO A 250 -34.39 28.82 -13.84
N VAL A 251 -34.98 29.00 -15.03
CA VAL A 251 -35.57 27.90 -15.83
C VAL A 251 -34.51 27.00 -16.49
N LEU A 252 -33.29 27.51 -16.71
CA LEU A 252 -32.20 26.76 -17.32
C LEU A 252 -31.43 25.91 -16.31
N ARG A 253 -31.55 26.19 -15.00
CA ARG A 253 -30.74 25.61 -13.93
C ARG A 253 -30.79 24.09 -13.87
N GLU A 254 -32.00 23.52 -13.77
CA GLU A 254 -32.18 22.07 -13.58
C GLU A 254 -31.86 21.28 -14.85
N LEU A 255 -32.34 21.74 -16.01
CA LEU A 255 -32.11 21.09 -17.31
C LEU A 255 -30.62 21.10 -17.70
N VAL A 256 -29.95 22.24 -17.49
CA VAL A 256 -28.53 22.37 -17.76
C VAL A 256 -27.70 21.53 -16.81
N SER A 257 -28.08 21.40 -15.53
CA SER A 257 -27.36 20.56 -14.58
C SER A 257 -27.35 19.06 -14.94
N ALA A 258 -28.46 18.51 -15.45
CA ALA A 258 -28.55 17.12 -15.90
C ALA A 258 -27.86 16.93 -17.26
N GLY A 259 -28.09 17.86 -18.20
CA GLY A 259 -27.46 17.83 -19.52
C GLY A 259 -25.94 17.93 -19.47
N LEU A 260 -25.39 18.78 -18.60
CA LEU A 260 -23.94 18.92 -18.40
C LEU A 260 -23.29 17.68 -17.81
N LYS A 261 -23.97 16.95 -16.91
CA LYS A 261 -23.45 15.68 -16.37
C LYS A 261 -23.40 14.59 -17.45
N ILE A 262 -24.45 14.46 -18.26
CA ILE A 262 -24.49 13.52 -19.39
C ILE A 262 -23.42 13.90 -20.42
N PHE A 263 -23.28 15.19 -20.72
CA PHE A 263 -22.23 15.70 -21.61
C PHE A 263 -20.84 15.37 -21.07
N ALA A 264 -20.56 15.67 -19.79
CA ALA A 264 -19.29 15.37 -19.16
C ALA A 264 -18.97 13.87 -19.17
N LEU A 265 -19.98 13.02 -18.96
CA LEU A 265 -19.86 11.57 -19.06
C LEU A 265 -19.48 11.13 -20.47
N CYS A 266 -20.20 11.61 -21.49
CA CYS A 266 -19.92 11.26 -22.88
C CYS A 266 -18.52 11.72 -23.32
N VAL A 267 -18.16 12.98 -23.03
CA VAL A 267 -16.86 13.53 -23.40
C VAL A 267 -15.72 12.81 -22.69
N SER A 268 -15.84 12.57 -21.38
CA SER A 268 -14.81 11.83 -20.62
C SER A 268 -14.65 10.39 -21.09
N CYS A 269 -15.76 9.68 -21.38
CA CYS A 269 -15.71 8.35 -21.99
C CYS A 269 -15.01 8.38 -23.35
N SER A 270 -15.39 9.29 -24.26
CA SER A 270 -14.77 9.42 -25.58
C SER A 270 -13.27 9.73 -25.48
N LEU A 271 -12.86 10.70 -24.66
CA LEU A 271 -11.45 11.06 -24.46
C LEU A 271 -10.64 9.91 -23.86
N THR A 272 -11.22 9.17 -22.91
CA THR A 272 -10.57 7.99 -22.31
C THR A 272 -10.41 6.87 -23.35
N LEU A 273 -11.42 6.62 -24.19
CA LEU A 273 -11.30 5.63 -25.26
C LEU A 273 -10.23 6.03 -26.29
N LEU A 274 -10.14 7.31 -26.65
CA LEU A 274 -9.10 7.81 -27.57
C LEU A 274 -7.69 7.65 -26.98
N THR A 275 -7.50 7.98 -25.70
CA THR A 275 -6.20 7.80 -25.02
C THR A 275 -5.82 6.31 -24.92
N ILE A 276 -6.77 5.42 -24.62
CA ILE A 276 -6.54 3.97 -24.65
C ILE A 276 -6.20 3.50 -26.06
N ALA A 277 -6.91 3.98 -27.08
CA ALA A 277 -6.69 3.60 -28.47
C ALA A 277 -5.32 4.00 -28.97
N ALA A 278 -4.83 5.19 -28.62
CA ALA A 278 -3.50 5.67 -29.00
C ALA A 278 -2.40 4.69 -28.60
N GLY A 279 -2.49 4.10 -27.40
CA GLY A 279 -1.56 3.05 -26.96
C GLY A 279 -1.70 1.76 -27.78
N TRP A 280 -2.93 1.32 -28.06
CA TRP A 280 -3.16 0.06 -28.80
C TRP A 280 -2.83 0.14 -30.29
N ILE A 281 -2.83 1.31 -30.92
CA ILE A 281 -2.54 1.44 -32.36
C ILE A 281 -1.15 0.88 -32.71
N PHE A 282 -0.16 1.05 -31.83
CA PHE A 282 1.20 0.55 -32.06
C PHE A 282 1.36 -0.96 -31.83
N TYR A 283 0.61 -1.54 -30.89
CA TYR A 283 0.77 -2.96 -30.51
C TYR A 283 -0.27 -3.89 -31.16
N ARG A 284 -1.49 -3.42 -31.38
CA ARG A 284 -2.62 -4.15 -32.00
C ARG A 284 -3.50 -3.19 -32.82
N PRO A 285 -3.10 -2.83 -34.05
CA PRO A 285 -3.72 -1.75 -34.81
C PRO A 285 -5.21 -1.95 -35.07
N LEU A 286 -5.65 -3.18 -35.34
CA LEU A 286 -7.07 -3.49 -35.57
C LEU A 286 -7.94 -3.18 -34.35
N LEU A 287 -7.47 -3.54 -33.15
CA LEU A 287 -8.18 -3.23 -31.90
C LEU A 287 -8.14 -1.73 -31.61
N GLY A 288 -6.99 -1.08 -31.84
CA GLY A 288 -6.85 0.37 -31.69
C GLY A 288 -7.89 1.13 -32.51
N TRP A 289 -7.99 0.85 -33.81
CA TRP A 289 -8.97 1.51 -34.69
C TRP A 289 -10.42 1.20 -34.33
N ALA A 290 -10.74 -0.02 -33.89
CA ALA A 290 -12.08 -0.35 -33.39
C ALA A 290 -12.46 0.50 -32.15
N ILE A 291 -11.52 0.73 -31.24
CA ILE A 291 -11.72 1.58 -30.06
C ILE A 291 -11.89 3.05 -30.46
N VAL A 292 -11.15 3.54 -31.46
CA VAL A 292 -11.34 4.91 -31.99
C VAL A 292 -12.76 5.09 -32.52
N LEU A 293 -13.25 4.15 -33.34
CA LEU A 293 -14.63 4.20 -33.85
C LEU A 293 -15.66 4.21 -32.71
N LEU A 294 -15.42 3.40 -31.67
CA LEU A 294 -16.26 3.38 -30.47
C LEU A 294 -16.25 4.72 -29.73
N ALA A 295 -15.11 5.42 -29.70
CA ALA A 295 -14.99 6.72 -29.04
C ALA A 295 -15.84 7.82 -29.71
N PHE A 296 -16.07 7.72 -31.02
CA PHE A 296 -16.86 8.72 -31.77
C PHE A 296 -18.37 8.42 -31.83
N LEU A 297 -18.84 7.28 -31.30
CA LEU A 297 -20.26 6.91 -31.29
C LEU A 297 -21.19 8.00 -30.74
N PRO A 298 -20.90 8.67 -29.61
CA PRO A 298 -21.76 9.74 -29.09
C PRO A 298 -21.93 10.90 -30.09
N VAL A 299 -20.87 11.26 -30.80
CA VAL A 299 -20.87 12.34 -31.82
C VAL A 299 -21.67 11.92 -33.04
N LEU A 300 -21.48 10.68 -33.51
CA LEU A 300 -22.23 10.14 -34.65
C LEU A 300 -23.74 10.06 -34.36
N ILE A 301 -24.12 9.62 -33.16
CA ILE A 301 -25.52 9.57 -32.72
C ILE A 301 -26.11 10.98 -32.64
N ALA A 302 -25.36 11.94 -32.08
CA ALA A 302 -25.80 13.34 -31.98
C ALA A 302 -26.04 13.95 -33.37
N HIS A 303 -25.15 13.71 -34.33
CA HIS A 303 -25.32 14.16 -35.72
C HIS A 303 -26.49 13.49 -36.44
N ALA A 304 -26.67 12.18 -36.28
CA ALA A 304 -27.77 11.46 -36.92
C ALA A 304 -29.16 11.87 -36.41
N ARG A 305 -29.24 12.39 -35.17
CA ARG A 305 -30.48 12.89 -34.55
C ARG A 305 -30.70 14.39 -34.74
N ALA A 306 -29.77 15.10 -35.39
CA ALA A 306 -29.96 16.51 -35.70
C ALA A 306 -31.06 16.69 -36.77
N PRO A 307 -32.07 17.55 -36.56
CA PRO A 307 -33.13 17.76 -37.55
C PRO A 307 -32.54 18.29 -38.86
N ALA A 308 -33.00 17.76 -40.00
CA ALA A 308 -32.53 18.18 -41.31
C ALA A 308 -32.71 19.69 -41.48
N LYS A 309 -31.62 20.40 -41.84
CA LYS A 309 -31.68 21.82 -42.20
C LYS A 309 -32.72 22.00 -43.31
N LYS A 310 -33.84 22.67 -43.02
CA LYS A 310 -34.69 23.26 -44.06
C LYS A 310 -33.87 24.37 -44.70
N ASN A 311 -33.33 24.10 -45.88
CA ASN A 311 -32.80 25.15 -46.74
C ASN A 311 -33.99 25.97 -47.27
N GLN A 312 -34.05 27.24 -46.92
CA GLN A 312 -34.78 28.29 -47.65
C GLN A 312 -33.76 29.12 -48.40
#